data_AF-A0A651ESS3-F1
#
_entry.id   AF-A0A651ESS3-F1
#
_cell.length_a   1.000
_cell.length_b   1.000
_cell.length_c   1.000
_cell.angle_alpha   90.00
_cell.angle_beta   90.00
_cell.angle_gamma   90.00
#
_symmetry.space_group_name_H-M   'P 1'
#
loop_
_entity.id
_entity.type
_entity.pdbx_description
1 polymer ?
#
loop_
_entity_poly.entity_id
_entity_poly.type
_entity_poly.pdbx_seq_one_letter_code
_entity_poly.pdbx_strand_id
1 'polypeptide(L)'
;MKRIKLIVVMLLLSALAAQTLHGEFLYSRGSSSSGSAEEAYYHLAPVLPVLDGVLDRMRDLLGLDDEQRMALDAFVLMYDDEALSHWVAAQESLSDLHGRLQDDFTARRVSRSEILSAHRSRVMEVRDRFFADVRLIFTPEQEAMWPRVEREIRRIETLMQHATQPDENFDLIVLAHTFAGDASDDPRLAALAEEYAQEIDPHLLRRNRLIDDAIRAVREAEALEAARHAAMMNPDAGGVFDGQQQIQDIDGVLFGLAKSVEDHSKRIATVNRTFVPRFADLLPEQARMEFLNTVVQTAPPQRIRHRAQGFDNLRASRAAEALTRLTTTGASRLSYYRQSPYVQENTLGSRLPTVEPLTADQMDRLTAIMDAYKSEIIDLLDESARIVAARPRVEFEEDNEEHVEINLGFQQIYISRHDMNKPRQPRRRQPEKEPRIEQLFTRARQIDQRALNDIREILTIRQRAHIANY
;
A
#
# COMPACT_ATOMS: atom_id res chain seq x y z
N MET A 1 35.47 20.32 -5.66
CA MET A 1 34.12 19.87 -6.09
C MET A 1 34.19 18.95 -7.32
N LYS A 2 34.81 17.76 -7.22
CA LYS A 2 34.99 16.82 -8.35
C LYS A 2 34.23 15.49 -8.21
N ARG A 3 33.21 15.35 -7.34
CA ARG A 3 32.64 14.02 -7.00
C ARG A 3 31.10 13.90 -6.88
N ILE A 4 30.31 14.90 -7.26
CA ILE A 4 28.83 14.82 -7.14
C ILE A 4 28.15 14.36 -8.45
N LYS A 5 28.89 14.40 -9.57
CA LYS A 5 28.40 14.01 -10.90
C LYS A 5 28.43 12.47 -11.01
N LEU A 6 27.42 11.83 -11.60
CA LEU A 6 27.26 10.38 -11.83
C LEU A 6 26.58 9.55 -10.72
N ILE A 7 26.03 10.14 -9.64
CA ILE A 7 25.56 9.34 -8.49
C ILE A 7 24.26 8.57 -8.75
N VAL A 8 23.23 9.13 -9.39
CA VAL A 8 21.93 8.42 -9.53
C VAL A 8 22.00 7.31 -10.59
N VAL A 9 22.57 7.58 -11.76
CA VAL A 9 22.78 6.57 -12.81
C VAL A 9 23.84 5.54 -12.40
N MET A 10 24.95 5.93 -11.73
CA MET A 10 25.85 4.91 -11.17
C MET A 10 25.26 4.18 -9.97
N LEU A 11 24.41 4.77 -9.14
CA LEU A 11 23.74 4.03 -8.05
C LEU A 11 22.76 3.00 -8.62
N LEU A 12 21.99 3.36 -9.65
CA LEU A 12 21.14 2.43 -10.41
C LEU A 12 21.98 1.29 -11.03
N LEU A 13 23.09 1.62 -11.70
CA LEU A 13 23.99 0.62 -12.28
C LEU A 13 24.78 -0.18 -11.23
N SER A 14 25.10 0.39 -10.08
CA SER A 14 25.78 -0.31 -8.96
C SER A 14 24.81 -1.24 -8.24
N ALA A 15 23.54 -0.85 -8.08
CA ALA A 15 22.48 -1.70 -7.54
C ALA A 15 22.19 -2.87 -8.48
N LEU A 16 22.14 -2.64 -9.79
CA LEU A 16 21.95 -3.67 -10.81
C LEU A 16 23.20 -4.58 -10.97
N ALA A 17 24.41 -4.03 -10.93
CA ALA A 17 25.65 -4.80 -11.05
C ALA A 17 25.96 -5.64 -9.79
N ALA A 18 25.65 -5.15 -8.59
CA ALA A 18 25.82 -5.90 -7.34
C ALA A 18 24.96 -7.19 -7.30
N GLN A 19 23.80 -7.18 -7.95
CA GLN A 19 22.90 -8.34 -8.04
C GLN A 19 23.40 -9.43 -8.99
N THR A 20 24.21 -9.09 -10.00
CA THR A 20 24.87 -10.10 -10.85
C THR A 20 26.00 -10.84 -10.14
N LEU A 21 26.46 -10.33 -8.99
CA LEU A 21 27.64 -10.83 -8.30
C LEU A 21 27.34 -11.48 -6.94
N HIS A 22 26.34 -11.03 -6.16
CA HIS A 22 26.04 -11.59 -4.83
C HIS A 22 24.53 -11.80 -4.58
N GLY A 23 24.21 -12.95 -3.95
CA GLY A 23 22.86 -13.42 -3.66
C GLY A 23 22.08 -12.60 -2.62
N GLU A 24 20.76 -12.67 -2.79
CA GLU A 24 19.64 -12.33 -1.88
C GLU A 24 19.95 -11.39 -0.69
N PHE A 25 19.78 -10.09 -0.90
CA PHE A 25 19.58 -9.12 0.18
C PHE A 25 18.13 -8.62 0.19
N LEU A 26 17.40 -8.92 1.27
CA LEU A 26 16.06 -8.38 1.55
C LEU A 26 16.17 -6.96 2.11
N TYR A 27 15.95 -5.95 1.27
CA TYR A 27 15.74 -4.57 1.72
C TYR A 27 14.25 -4.27 1.81
N SER A 28 13.71 -4.12 3.03
CA SER A 28 12.34 -3.62 3.22
C SER A 28 12.36 -2.09 3.32
N ARG A 29 11.72 -1.41 2.37
CA ARG A 29 11.54 0.05 2.38
C ARG A 29 10.44 0.42 3.38
N GLY A 30 10.81 1.04 4.49
CA GLY A 30 9.86 1.63 5.43
C GLY A 30 9.39 2.99 4.92
N SER A 31 8.43 3.04 3.99
CA SER A 31 7.77 4.32 3.67
C SER A 31 6.79 4.67 4.79
N SER A 32 7.01 5.78 5.48
CA SER A 32 6.04 6.39 6.39
C SER A 32 4.91 7.04 5.59
N SER A 33 4.15 6.27 4.81
CA SER A 33 2.89 6.75 4.25
C SER A 33 1.85 6.65 5.35
N SER A 34 1.19 7.77 5.65
CA SER A 34 -0.01 7.83 6.50
C SER A 34 -1.25 7.13 5.91
N GLY A 35 -1.07 6.28 4.89
CA GLY A 35 -2.09 5.40 4.36
C GLY A 35 -2.18 4.13 5.20
N SER A 36 -3.36 3.52 5.29
CA SER A 36 -3.48 2.23 5.96
C SER A 36 -2.64 1.17 5.28
N ALA A 37 -2.18 0.17 6.04
CA ALA A 37 -1.53 -0.99 5.45
C ALA A 37 -2.46 -1.77 4.49
N GLU A 38 -3.77 -1.54 4.57
CA GLU A 38 -4.78 -1.96 3.59
C GLU A 38 -4.63 -1.27 2.23
N GLU A 39 -4.40 0.05 2.22
CA GLU A 39 -4.05 0.76 0.99
C GLU A 39 -2.74 0.18 0.40
N ALA A 40 -1.75 -0.13 1.23
CA ALA A 40 -0.52 -0.74 0.74
C ALA A 40 -0.74 -2.13 0.10
N TYR A 41 -1.64 -2.95 0.65
CA TYR A 41 -1.89 -4.31 0.15
C TYR A 41 -2.48 -4.31 -1.28
N TYR A 42 -3.56 -3.56 -1.51
CA TYR A 42 -4.23 -3.55 -2.81
C TYR A 42 -3.62 -2.57 -3.82
N HIS A 43 -2.89 -1.55 -3.37
CA HIS A 43 -2.31 -0.56 -4.27
C HIS A 43 -0.86 -0.83 -4.65
N LEU A 44 -0.16 -1.71 -3.95
CA LEU A 44 1.30 -1.88 -4.11
C LEU A 44 1.75 -3.34 -4.20
N ALA A 45 0.85 -4.33 -4.28
CA ALA A 45 1.26 -5.71 -4.55
C ALA A 45 1.67 -5.86 -6.03
N PRO A 46 2.88 -6.39 -6.32
CA PRO A 46 3.35 -6.61 -7.69
C PRO A 46 2.83 -7.90 -8.32
N VAL A 47 1.91 -8.61 -7.64
CA VAL A 47 1.39 -9.93 -8.02
C VAL A 47 -0.14 -9.93 -7.91
N LEU A 48 -0.78 -10.98 -8.42
CA LEU A 48 -2.21 -11.19 -8.30
C LEU A 48 -2.63 -11.10 -6.82
N PRO A 49 -3.65 -10.29 -6.45
CA PRO A 49 -4.08 -10.14 -5.06
C PRO A 49 -4.99 -11.29 -4.65
N VAL A 50 -4.50 -12.52 -4.82
CA VAL A 50 -5.10 -13.75 -4.31
C VAL A 50 -4.12 -14.35 -3.32
N LEU A 51 -4.56 -14.52 -2.07
CA LEU A 51 -3.72 -15.11 -1.03
C LEU A 51 -3.46 -16.59 -1.33
N ASP A 52 -2.26 -17.09 -1.08
CA ASP A 52 -1.95 -18.53 -1.28
C ASP A 52 -2.91 -19.44 -0.49
N GLY A 53 -3.25 -19.05 0.73
CA GLY A 53 -4.23 -19.78 1.54
C GLY A 53 -5.61 -19.89 0.89
N VAL A 54 -5.98 -18.96 0.01
CA VAL A 54 -7.21 -19.08 -0.80
C VAL A 54 -7.04 -20.18 -1.86
N LEU A 55 -5.91 -20.20 -2.57
CA LEU A 55 -5.64 -21.21 -3.60
C LEU A 55 -5.57 -22.61 -3.00
N ASP A 56 -4.86 -22.77 -1.88
CA ASP A 56 -4.78 -24.04 -1.15
C ASP A 56 -6.16 -24.52 -0.71
N ARG A 57 -6.96 -23.62 -0.13
CA ARG A 57 -8.33 -23.98 0.25
C ARG A 57 -9.23 -24.30 -0.92
N MET A 58 -9.07 -23.64 -2.05
CA MET A 58 -9.81 -23.99 -3.26
C MET A 58 -9.43 -25.38 -3.78
N ARG A 59 -8.13 -25.72 -3.80
CA ARG A 59 -7.62 -27.05 -4.17
C ARG A 59 -8.23 -28.15 -3.30
N ASP A 60 -8.19 -27.95 -1.98
CA ASP A 60 -8.73 -28.89 -0.99
C ASP A 60 -10.25 -29.02 -1.11
N LEU A 61 -10.95 -27.89 -1.14
CA LEU A 61 -12.41 -27.82 -1.07
C LEU A 61 -13.08 -28.43 -2.30
N LEU A 62 -12.53 -28.16 -3.49
CA LEU A 62 -13.05 -28.67 -4.75
C LEU A 62 -12.48 -30.05 -5.10
N GLY A 63 -11.54 -30.57 -4.31
CA GLY A 63 -10.85 -31.82 -4.62
C GLY A 63 -10.24 -31.80 -6.01
N LEU A 64 -9.52 -30.72 -6.35
CA LEU A 64 -8.93 -30.55 -7.69
C LEU A 64 -7.96 -31.70 -7.97
N ASP A 65 -8.07 -32.32 -9.15
CA ASP A 65 -7.12 -33.32 -9.61
C ASP A 65 -5.78 -32.70 -10.04
N ASP A 66 -4.81 -33.53 -10.41
CA ASP A 66 -3.46 -33.07 -10.76
C ASP A 66 -3.46 -32.17 -12.01
N GLU A 67 -4.31 -32.45 -13.01
CA GLU A 67 -4.41 -31.64 -14.23
C GLU A 67 -5.02 -30.26 -13.92
N GLN A 68 -6.07 -30.23 -13.10
CA GLN A 68 -6.71 -28.99 -12.64
C GLN A 68 -5.77 -28.15 -11.76
N ARG A 69 -4.98 -28.78 -10.88
CA ARG A 69 -3.97 -28.10 -10.07
C ARG A 69 -2.88 -27.47 -10.93
N MET A 70 -2.37 -28.22 -11.91
CA MET A 70 -1.39 -27.69 -12.87
C MET A 70 -1.96 -26.52 -13.69
N ALA A 71 -3.22 -26.61 -14.12
CA ALA A 71 -3.90 -25.53 -14.83
C ALA A 71 -4.08 -24.28 -13.94
N LEU A 72 -4.48 -24.46 -12.68
CA LEU A 72 -4.58 -23.38 -11.71
C LEU A 72 -3.23 -22.67 -11.52
N ASP A 73 -2.15 -23.42 -11.34
CA ASP A 73 -0.79 -22.85 -11.18
C ASP A 73 -0.35 -22.08 -12.42
N ALA A 74 -0.67 -22.60 -13.61
CA ALA A 74 -0.40 -21.91 -14.87
C ALA A 74 -1.20 -20.60 -14.99
N PHE A 75 -2.47 -20.57 -14.55
CA PHE A 75 -3.26 -19.34 -14.50
C PHE A 75 -2.66 -18.33 -13.51
N VAL A 76 -2.23 -18.76 -12.32
CA VAL A 76 -1.58 -17.86 -11.35
C VAL A 76 -0.35 -17.17 -11.99
N LEU A 77 0.54 -17.94 -12.62
CA LEU A 77 1.73 -17.38 -13.28
C LEU A 77 1.36 -16.38 -14.39
N MET A 78 0.36 -16.71 -15.22
CA MET A 78 -0.09 -15.83 -16.30
C MET A 78 -0.66 -14.51 -15.77
N TYR A 79 -1.52 -14.59 -14.75
CA TYR A 79 -2.19 -13.42 -14.18
C TYR A 79 -1.27 -12.61 -13.24
N ASP A 80 -0.24 -13.22 -12.67
CA ASP A 80 0.82 -12.52 -11.94
C ASP A 80 1.63 -11.59 -12.85
N ASP A 81 2.03 -12.06 -14.04
CA ASP A 81 2.75 -11.21 -15.02
C ASP A 81 1.86 -10.03 -15.49
N GLU A 82 0.55 -10.22 -15.62
CA GLU A 82 -0.40 -9.14 -15.95
C GLU A 82 -0.56 -8.14 -14.78
N ALA A 83 -0.74 -8.63 -13.54
CA ALA A 83 -0.81 -7.80 -12.34
C ALA A 83 0.48 -6.98 -12.14
N LEU A 84 1.63 -7.61 -12.34
CA LEU A 84 2.96 -6.98 -12.31
C LEU A 84 3.06 -5.84 -13.32
N SER A 85 2.58 -6.05 -14.55
CA SER A 85 2.57 -5.03 -15.58
C SER A 85 1.78 -3.78 -15.16
N HIS A 86 0.60 -3.97 -14.58
CA HIS A 86 -0.20 -2.87 -14.04
C HIS A 86 0.44 -2.18 -12.84
N TRP A 87 1.15 -2.93 -11.99
CA TRP A 87 1.89 -2.39 -10.86
C TRP A 87 3.05 -1.51 -11.31
N VAL A 88 3.87 -1.97 -12.26
CA VAL A 88 4.98 -1.18 -12.83
C VAL A 88 4.45 0.11 -13.44
N ALA A 89 3.40 0.03 -14.24
CA ALA A 89 2.80 1.22 -14.85
C ALA A 89 2.31 2.25 -13.80
N ALA A 90 1.78 1.77 -12.68
CA ALA A 90 1.36 2.63 -11.56
C ALA A 90 2.57 3.27 -10.86
N GLN A 91 3.62 2.50 -10.56
CA GLN A 91 4.85 3.05 -9.94
C GLN A 91 5.54 4.08 -10.83
N GLU A 92 5.62 3.83 -12.13
CA GLU A 92 6.18 4.78 -13.08
C GLU A 92 5.34 6.06 -13.15
N SER A 93 4.01 5.93 -13.15
CA SER A 93 3.10 7.10 -13.09
C SER A 93 3.29 7.90 -11.80
N LEU A 94 3.53 7.25 -10.66
CA LEU A 94 3.82 7.91 -9.38
C LEU A 94 5.19 8.60 -9.39
N SER A 95 6.19 7.98 -10.00
CA SER A 95 7.53 8.55 -10.19
C SER A 95 7.47 9.81 -11.05
N ASP A 96 6.78 9.73 -12.20
CA ASP A 96 6.56 10.84 -13.11
C ASP A 96 5.78 11.99 -12.44
N LEU A 97 4.77 11.64 -11.62
CA LEU A 97 3.99 12.61 -10.85
C LEU A 97 4.88 13.41 -9.88
N HIS A 98 5.82 12.74 -9.22
CA HIS A 98 6.77 13.39 -8.31
C HIS A 98 7.63 14.43 -9.05
N GLY A 99 8.05 14.12 -10.28
CA GLY A 99 8.82 15.04 -11.12
C GLY A 99 8.03 16.27 -11.59
N ARG A 100 6.73 16.12 -11.88
CA ARG A 100 5.87 17.18 -12.45
C ARG A 100 5.33 18.17 -11.42
N LEU A 101 4.90 17.68 -10.26
CA LEU A 101 4.13 18.49 -9.28
C LEU A 101 4.90 18.74 -7.99
N GLN A 102 6.21 18.99 -8.06
CA GLN A 102 7.05 19.16 -6.86
C GLN A 102 6.61 20.34 -5.96
N ASP A 103 6.02 21.39 -6.53
CA ASP A 103 5.66 22.59 -5.78
C ASP A 103 4.14 22.70 -5.49
N ASP A 104 3.31 21.84 -6.11
CA ASP A 104 1.86 21.80 -5.87
C ASP A 104 1.46 20.53 -5.09
N PHE A 105 1.41 20.66 -3.77
CA PHE A 105 1.05 19.57 -2.87
C PHE A 105 -0.38 19.05 -3.12
N THR A 106 -1.33 19.95 -3.37
CA THR A 106 -2.74 19.60 -3.52
C THR A 106 -2.96 18.84 -4.81
N ALA A 107 -2.45 19.35 -5.94
CA ALA A 107 -2.56 18.66 -7.22
C ALA A 107 -1.85 17.30 -7.18
N ARG A 108 -0.68 17.21 -6.52
CA ARG A 108 0.02 15.92 -6.34
C ARG A 108 -0.81 14.93 -5.55
N ARG A 109 -1.47 15.36 -4.47
CA ARG A 109 -2.32 14.49 -3.64
C ARG A 109 -3.48 13.91 -4.47
N VAL A 110 -4.17 14.76 -5.24
CA VAL A 110 -5.30 14.35 -6.09
C VAL A 110 -4.85 13.36 -7.16
N SER A 111 -3.83 13.70 -7.97
CA SER A 111 -3.34 12.81 -9.03
C SER A 111 -2.76 11.50 -8.49
N ARG A 112 -2.14 11.52 -7.31
CA ARG A 112 -1.70 10.29 -6.64
C ARG A 112 -2.90 9.39 -6.32
N SER A 113 -3.97 9.93 -5.76
CA SER A 113 -5.20 9.19 -5.46
C SER A 113 -5.82 8.58 -6.72
N GLU A 114 -5.87 9.34 -7.82
CA GLU A 114 -6.37 8.88 -9.12
C GLU A 114 -5.55 7.72 -9.68
N ILE A 115 -4.21 7.81 -9.67
CA ILE A 115 -3.31 6.73 -10.13
C ILE A 115 -3.54 5.46 -9.30
N LEU A 116 -3.57 5.58 -7.97
CA LEU A 116 -3.75 4.43 -7.08
C LEU A 116 -5.14 3.79 -7.24
N SER A 117 -6.18 4.61 -7.40
CA SER A 117 -7.54 4.11 -7.65
C SER A 117 -7.63 3.40 -9.00
N ALA A 118 -7.06 3.95 -10.07
CA ALA A 118 -7.05 3.34 -11.39
C ALA A 118 -6.28 2.01 -11.39
N HIS A 119 -5.14 1.96 -10.70
CA HIS A 119 -4.39 0.72 -10.51
C HIS A 119 -5.22 -0.33 -9.77
N ARG A 120 -5.83 0.01 -8.63
CA ARG A 120 -6.70 -0.92 -7.89
C ARG A 120 -7.82 -1.48 -8.76
N SER A 121 -8.50 -0.64 -9.54
CA SER A 121 -9.55 -1.10 -10.45
C SER A 121 -9.03 -2.13 -11.46
N ARG A 122 -7.89 -1.85 -12.10
CA ARG A 122 -7.28 -2.79 -13.06
C ARG A 122 -6.89 -4.12 -12.41
N VAL A 123 -6.28 -4.09 -11.24
CA VAL A 123 -5.87 -5.32 -10.55
C VAL A 123 -7.10 -6.14 -10.11
N MET A 124 -8.20 -5.50 -9.71
CA MET A 124 -9.46 -6.21 -9.44
C MET A 124 -10.05 -6.83 -10.71
N GLU A 125 -10.00 -6.15 -11.86
CA GLU A 125 -10.43 -6.72 -13.15
C GLU A 125 -9.58 -7.93 -13.57
N VAL A 126 -8.26 -7.92 -13.31
CA VAL A 126 -7.36 -9.06 -13.51
C VAL A 126 -7.78 -10.23 -12.60
N ARG A 127 -8.03 -9.95 -11.32
CA ARG A 127 -8.50 -10.94 -10.34
C ARG A 127 -9.84 -11.56 -10.74
N ASP A 128 -10.80 -10.75 -11.19
CA ASP A 128 -12.12 -11.24 -11.59
C ASP A 128 -12.03 -12.16 -12.81
N ARG A 129 -11.17 -11.81 -13.79
CA ARG A 129 -10.89 -12.68 -14.94
C ARG A 129 -10.18 -13.97 -14.54
N PHE A 130 -9.21 -13.90 -13.63
CA PHE A 130 -8.56 -15.08 -13.08
C PHE A 130 -9.59 -16.08 -12.50
N PHE A 131 -10.51 -15.62 -11.64
CA PHE A 131 -11.53 -16.52 -11.09
C PHE A 131 -12.55 -16.99 -12.13
N ALA A 132 -12.86 -16.18 -13.15
CA ALA A 132 -13.69 -16.61 -14.26
C ALA A 132 -13.04 -17.76 -15.07
N ASP A 133 -11.74 -17.66 -15.36
CA ASP A 133 -10.98 -18.68 -16.10
C ASP A 133 -10.78 -19.95 -15.28
N VAL A 134 -10.50 -19.81 -13.97
CA VAL A 134 -10.40 -20.95 -13.05
C VAL A 134 -11.70 -21.76 -13.01
N ARG A 135 -12.87 -21.14 -13.15
CA ARG A 135 -14.14 -21.87 -13.21
C ARG A 135 -14.30 -22.69 -14.50
N LEU A 136 -13.58 -22.36 -15.58
CA LEU A 136 -13.66 -23.10 -16.84
C LEU A 136 -13.04 -24.50 -16.76
N ILE A 137 -12.14 -24.73 -15.79
CA ILE A 137 -11.51 -26.05 -15.59
C ILE A 137 -12.30 -26.94 -14.62
N PHE A 138 -13.40 -26.45 -14.06
CA PHE A 138 -14.21 -27.20 -13.10
C PHE A 138 -15.21 -28.15 -13.77
N THR A 139 -15.45 -29.27 -13.10
CA THR A 139 -16.61 -30.12 -13.37
C THR A 139 -17.91 -29.43 -12.93
N PRO A 140 -19.08 -29.82 -13.45
CA PRO A 140 -20.36 -29.27 -13.00
C PRO A 140 -20.59 -29.41 -11.48
N GLU A 141 -20.11 -30.50 -10.87
CA GLU A 141 -20.20 -30.75 -9.44
C GLU A 141 -19.32 -29.79 -8.64
N GLN A 142 -18.09 -29.53 -9.09
CA GLN A 142 -17.18 -28.54 -8.48
C GLN A 142 -17.73 -27.12 -8.64
N GLU A 143 -18.27 -26.79 -9.80
CA GLU A 143 -18.91 -25.49 -10.08
C GLU A 143 -20.11 -25.24 -9.14
N ALA A 144 -20.89 -26.28 -8.83
CA ALA A 144 -21.97 -26.18 -7.85
C ALA A 144 -21.47 -25.88 -6.43
N MET A 145 -20.20 -26.16 -6.12
CA MET A 145 -19.55 -25.82 -4.85
C MET A 145 -18.98 -24.39 -4.83
N TRP A 146 -19.01 -23.65 -5.95
CA TRP A 146 -18.46 -22.29 -6.04
C TRP A 146 -18.97 -21.33 -4.96
N PRO A 147 -20.27 -21.30 -4.57
CA PRO A 147 -20.73 -20.45 -3.47
C PRO A 147 -20.06 -20.76 -2.12
N ARG A 148 -19.53 -21.97 -1.93
CA ARG A 148 -18.71 -22.31 -0.75
C ARG A 148 -17.31 -21.72 -0.87
N VAL A 149 -16.69 -21.82 -2.05
CA VAL A 149 -15.38 -21.19 -2.35
C VAL A 149 -15.45 -19.67 -2.14
N GLU A 150 -16.48 -18.98 -2.63
CA GLU A 150 -16.64 -17.54 -2.45
C GLU A 150 -16.72 -17.12 -0.98
N ARG A 151 -17.35 -17.94 -0.13
CA ARG A 151 -17.40 -17.71 1.32
C ARG A 151 -16.02 -17.86 1.95
N GLU A 152 -15.26 -18.88 1.55
CA GLU A 152 -13.89 -19.08 2.02
C GLU A 152 -12.97 -17.92 1.61
N ILE A 153 -13.03 -17.49 0.33
CA ILE A 153 -12.30 -16.33 -0.17
C ILE A 153 -12.61 -15.10 0.70
N ARG A 154 -13.90 -14.80 0.89
CA ARG A 154 -14.34 -13.64 1.67
C ARG A 154 -13.91 -13.72 3.12
N ARG A 155 -14.01 -14.89 3.75
CA ARG A 155 -13.56 -15.13 5.13
C ARG A 155 -12.07 -14.84 5.25
N ILE A 156 -11.25 -15.51 4.44
CA ILE A 156 -9.79 -15.41 4.49
C ILE A 156 -9.32 -13.98 4.23
N GLU A 157 -9.87 -13.31 3.22
CA GLU A 157 -9.43 -11.96 2.86
C GLU A 157 -9.93 -10.88 3.81
N THR A 158 -11.20 -10.96 4.23
CA THR A 158 -11.86 -9.77 4.80
C THR A 158 -12.10 -9.86 6.30
N LEU A 159 -12.21 -11.06 6.89
CA LEU A 159 -12.62 -11.24 8.30
C LEU A 159 -11.74 -10.39 9.23
N MET A 160 -10.43 -10.63 9.19
CA MET A 160 -9.44 -9.93 9.99
C MET A 160 -9.14 -8.53 9.48
N GLN A 161 -9.08 -8.34 8.16
CA GLN A 161 -8.72 -7.07 7.53
C GLN A 161 -9.60 -5.91 8.00
N HIS A 162 -10.91 -6.16 8.12
CA HIS A 162 -11.86 -5.13 8.53
C HIS A 162 -12.34 -5.28 9.98
N ALA A 163 -11.61 -6.05 10.81
CA ALA A 163 -12.04 -6.30 12.17
C ALA A 163 -12.05 -5.03 13.03
N THR A 164 -13.20 -4.65 13.57
CA THR A 164 -13.33 -3.54 14.53
C THR A 164 -13.41 -4.02 15.97
N GLN A 165 -13.81 -5.28 16.18
CA GLN A 165 -13.90 -5.88 17.50
C GLN A 165 -12.68 -6.76 17.82
N PRO A 166 -12.28 -6.84 19.11
CA PRO A 166 -11.27 -7.80 19.56
C PRO A 166 -11.57 -9.24 19.15
N ASP A 167 -12.78 -9.70 19.43
CA ASP A 167 -13.17 -11.11 19.23
C ASP A 167 -13.57 -11.45 17.79
N GLU A 168 -13.47 -10.48 16.87
CA GLU A 168 -13.63 -10.65 15.42
C GLU A 168 -12.27 -10.87 14.73
N ASN A 169 -11.17 -10.51 15.40
CA ASN A 169 -9.82 -10.44 14.82
C ASN A 169 -9.09 -11.79 14.79
N PHE A 170 -9.82 -12.89 14.74
CA PHE A 170 -9.23 -14.21 14.56
C PHE A 170 -10.17 -15.09 13.74
N ASP A 171 -9.56 -16.04 13.06
CA ASP A 171 -10.26 -16.98 12.21
C ASP A 171 -10.25 -18.36 12.85
N LEU A 172 -11.42 -18.81 13.32
CA LEU A 172 -11.54 -20.05 14.06
C LEU A 172 -11.21 -21.29 13.22
N ILE A 173 -11.47 -21.25 11.90
CA ILE A 173 -11.14 -22.36 11.00
C ILE A 173 -9.62 -22.44 10.85
N VAL A 174 -8.95 -21.30 10.61
CA VAL A 174 -7.48 -21.28 10.49
C VAL A 174 -6.84 -21.76 11.79
N LEU A 175 -7.25 -21.19 12.94
CA LEU A 175 -6.72 -21.59 14.24
C LEU A 175 -6.95 -23.07 14.54
N ALA A 176 -8.16 -23.58 14.29
CA ALA A 176 -8.45 -24.99 14.53
C ALA A 176 -7.59 -25.89 13.65
N HIS A 177 -7.44 -25.60 12.36
CA HIS A 177 -6.56 -26.39 11.48
C HIS A 177 -5.10 -26.35 11.90
N THR A 178 -4.59 -25.20 12.36
CA THR A 178 -3.23 -25.07 12.87
C THR A 178 -2.96 -25.98 14.06
N PHE A 179 -3.91 -26.09 15.00
CA PHE A 179 -3.71 -26.87 16.23
C PHE A 179 -4.23 -28.31 16.14
N ALA A 180 -5.10 -28.63 15.18
CA ALA A 180 -5.73 -29.95 15.09
C ALA A 180 -4.73 -31.07 14.82
N GLY A 181 -3.63 -30.81 14.10
CA GLY A 181 -2.71 -31.86 13.66
C GLY A 181 -3.47 -32.96 12.89
N ASP A 182 -3.34 -34.21 13.35
CA ASP A 182 -4.05 -35.37 12.78
C ASP A 182 -5.59 -35.27 12.93
N ALA A 183 -6.11 -34.46 13.86
CA ALA A 183 -7.55 -34.25 14.03
C ALA A 183 -8.15 -33.32 12.96
N SER A 184 -7.34 -32.78 12.04
CA SER A 184 -7.81 -31.91 10.96
C SER A 184 -8.76 -32.63 9.99
N ASP A 185 -8.65 -33.96 9.89
CA ASP A 185 -9.52 -34.82 9.09
C ASP A 185 -10.79 -35.28 9.84
N ASP A 186 -11.04 -34.82 11.08
CA ASP A 186 -12.27 -35.18 11.81
C ASP A 186 -13.50 -34.61 11.08
N PRO A 187 -14.44 -35.45 10.59
CA PRO A 187 -15.62 -34.97 9.87
C PRO A 187 -16.51 -34.07 10.71
N ARG A 188 -16.45 -34.17 12.05
CA ARG A 188 -17.18 -33.27 12.97
C ARG A 188 -16.58 -31.87 12.97
N LEU A 189 -15.24 -31.77 12.88
CA LEU A 189 -14.56 -30.48 12.79
C LEU A 189 -14.85 -29.81 11.45
N ALA A 190 -14.85 -30.58 10.35
CA ALA A 190 -15.23 -30.08 9.03
C ALA A 190 -16.69 -29.60 8.98
N ALA A 191 -17.62 -30.34 9.60
CA ALA A 191 -19.02 -29.91 9.71
C ALA A 191 -19.19 -28.64 10.55
N LEU A 192 -18.47 -28.53 11.67
CA LEU A 192 -18.48 -27.32 12.51
C LEU A 192 -17.88 -26.11 11.79
N ALA A 193 -16.80 -26.30 11.02
CA ALA A 193 -16.19 -25.27 10.19
C ALA A 193 -17.18 -24.74 9.14
N GLU A 194 -17.92 -25.63 8.48
CA GLU A 194 -18.94 -25.24 7.52
C GLU A 194 -20.09 -24.46 8.16
N GLU A 195 -20.58 -24.91 9.31
CA GLU A 195 -21.63 -24.21 10.07
C GLU A 195 -21.17 -22.79 10.46
N TYR A 196 -19.93 -22.68 10.98
CA TYR A 196 -19.33 -21.40 11.31
C TYR A 196 -19.22 -20.47 10.10
N ALA A 197 -18.71 -20.98 8.98
CA ALA A 197 -18.56 -20.21 7.75
C ALA A 197 -19.93 -19.72 7.23
N GLN A 198 -20.97 -20.54 7.30
CA GLN A 198 -22.34 -20.13 6.95
C GLN A 198 -22.89 -19.03 7.86
N GLU A 199 -22.60 -19.10 9.16
CA GLU A 199 -23.14 -18.14 10.14
C GLU A 199 -22.46 -16.76 10.07
N ILE A 200 -21.14 -16.72 9.84
CA ILE A 200 -20.42 -15.43 9.71
C ILE A 200 -20.66 -14.74 8.36
N ASP A 201 -20.94 -15.49 7.30
CA ASP A 201 -20.89 -14.98 5.93
C ASP A 201 -21.87 -13.82 5.64
N PRO A 202 -23.16 -13.88 6.05
CA PRO A 202 -24.09 -12.76 5.84
C PRO A 202 -23.63 -11.46 6.52
N HIS A 203 -22.89 -11.58 7.63
CA HIS A 203 -22.34 -10.44 8.35
C HIS A 203 -21.08 -9.89 7.68
N LEU A 204 -20.21 -10.75 7.15
CA LEU A 204 -19.07 -10.34 6.33
C LEU A 204 -19.53 -9.60 5.07
N LEU A 205 -20.46 -10.20 4.31
CA LEU A 205 -21.05 -9.58 3.11
C LEU A 205 -21.58 -8.18 3.39
N ARG A 206 -22.38 -8.04 4.46
CA ARG A 206 -23.00 -6.77 4.79
C ARG A 206 -21.99 -5.74 5.30
N ARG A 207 -21.05 -6.15 6.14
CA ARG A 207 -19.96 -5.29 6.64
C ARG A 207 -19.09 -4.78 5.49
N ASN A 208 -18.66 -5.67 4.60
CA ASN A 208 -17.77 -5.32 3.48
C ASN A 208 -18.46 -4.34 2.52
N ARG A 209 -19.73 -4.58 2.18
CA ARG A 209 -20.50 -3.62 1.36
C ARG A 209 -20.62 -2.24 2.01
N LEU A 210 -20.85 -2.17 3.32
CA LEU A 210 -20.91 -0.90 4.04
C LEU A 210 -19.56 -0.17 4.06
N ILE A 211 -18.45 -0.92 4.10
CA ILE A 211 -17.10 -0.36 3.97
C ILE A 211 -16.87 0.20 2.58
N ASP A 212 -17.26 -0.53 1.52
CA ASP A 212 -17.16 -0.05 0.14
C ASP A 212 -17.99 1.23 -0.08
N ASP A 213 -19.21 1.26 0.45
CA ASP A 213 -20.07 2.44 0.43
C ASP A 213 -19.44 3.61 1.20
N ALA A 214 -18.78 3.35 2.33
CA ALA A 214 -18.07 4.37 3.11
C ALA A 214 -16.85 4.92 2.36
N ILE A 215 -16.05 4.05 1.71
CA ILE A 215 -14.92 4.46 0.88
C ILE A 215 -15.40 5.36 -0.26
N ARG A 216 -16.53 5.03 -0.90
CA ARG A 216 -17.12 5.86 -1.96
C ARG A 216 -17.54 7.23 -1.45
N ALA A 217 -18.21 7.28 -0.29
CA ALA A 217 -18.64 8.53 0.33
C ALA A 217 -17.46 9.42 0.76
N VAL A 218 -16.37 8.83 1.27
CA VAL A 218 -15.12 9.58 1.58
C VAL A 218 -14.54 10.21 0.31
N ARG A 219 -14.46 9.47 -0.80
CA ARG A 219 -13.96 10.01 -2.07
C ARG A 219 -14.80 11.17 -2.60
N GLU A 220 -16.12 11.07 -2.45
CA GLU A 220 -17.04 12.16 -2.81
C GLU A 220 -16.81 13.40 -1.94
N ALA A 221 -16.63 13.22 -0.62
CA ALA A 221 -16.31 14.32 0.29
C ALA A 221 -14.98 14.99 -0.05
N GLU A 222 -13.93 14.21 -0.34
CA GLU A 222 -12.61 14.73 -0.73
C GLU A 222 -12.68 15.53 -2.04
N ALA A 223 -13.47 15.08 -3.02
CA ALA A 223 -13.68 15.78 -4.28
C ALA A 223 -14.40 17.13 -4.05
N LEU A 224 -15.43 17.15 -3.19
CA LEU A 224 -16.15 18.38 -2.83
C LEU A 224 -15.26 19.36 -2.07
N GLU A 225 -14.41 18.86 -1.15
CA GLU A 225 -13.46 19.70 -0.42
C GLU A 225 -12.39 20.28 -1.36
N ALA A 226 -11.89 19.50 -2.32
CA ALA A 226 -10.97 19.99 -3.35
C ALA A 226 -11.62 21.07 -4.23
N ALA A 227 -12.88 20.88 -4.65
CA ALA A 227 -13.64 21.87 -5.41
C ALA A 227 -13.86 23.16 -4.60
N ARG A 228 -14.19 23.03 -3.31
CA ARG A 228 -14.30 24.17 -2.39
C ARG A 228 -13.00 24.94 -2.29
N HIS A 229 -11.88 24.25 -2.09
CA HIS A 229 -10.56 24.87 -1.99
C HIS A 229 -10.19 25.61 -3.29
N ALA A 230 -10.47 25.02 -4.45
CA ALA A 230 -10.26 25.67 -5.74
C ALA A 230 -11.11 26.95 -5.90
N ALA A 231 -12.37 26.92 -5.48
CA ALA A 231 -13.25 28.10 -5.50
C ALA A 231 -12.75 29.21 -4.54
N MET A 232 -12.24 28.85 -3.36
CA MET A 232 -11.67 29.82 -2.42
C MET A 232 -10.39 30.50 -2.93
N MET A 233 -9.61 29.80 -3.75
CA MET A 233 -8.40 30.35 -4.38
C MET A 233 -8.69 31.24 -5.59
N ASN A 234 -9.92 31.26 -6.11
CA ASN A 234 -10.35 32.10 -7.23
C ASN A 234 -11.64 32.87 -6.88
N PRO A 235 -11.55 33.92 -6.04
CA PRO A 235 -12.72 34.65 -5.55
C PRO A 235 -13.52 35.37 -6.66
N ASP A 236 -12.87 35.68 -7.79
CA ASP A 236 -13.50 36.33 -8.94
C ASP A 236 -14.44 35.40 -9.72
N ALA A 237 -14.43 34.09 -9.44
CA ALA A 237 -15.36 33.12 -10.03
C ALA A 237 -16.82 33.29 -9.58
N GLY A 238 -17.10 34.19 -8.62
CA GLY A 238 -18.45 34.73 -8.34
C GLY A 238 -19.51 33.74 -7.81
N GLY A 239 -19.14 32.48 -7.57
CA GLY A 239 -20.05 31.44 -7.08
C GLY A 239 -20.00 31.29 -5.57
N VAL A 240 -21.14 31.49 -4.89
CA VAL A 240 -21.32 31.00 -3.52
C VAL A 240 -21.33 29.47 -3.59
N PHE A 241 -20.27 28.82 -3.13
CA PHE A 241 -20.16 27.37 -3.13
C PHE A 241 -21.07 26.77 -2.04
N ASP A 242 -22.17 26.14 -2.45
CA ASP A 242 -23.15 25.47 -1.55
C ASP A 242 -22.65 24.09 -1.03
N GLY A 243 -21.41 23.69 -1.34
CA GLY A 243 -20.92 22.37 -0.92
C GLY A 243 -20.68 22.22 0.58
N GLN A 244 -20.84 23.27 1.40
CA GLN A 244 -20.83 23.10 2.86
C GLN A 244 -22.00 22.24 3.35
N GLN A 245 -23.21 22.39 2.78
CA GLN A 245 -24.34 21.53 3.13
C GLN A 245 -24.11 20.10 2.65
N GLN A 246 -23.60 19.92 1.43
CA GLN A 246 -23.30 18.60 0.88
C GLN A 246 -22.26 17.83 1.72
N ILE A 247 -21.20 18.50 2.18
CA ILE A 247 -20.20 17.89 3.08
C ILE A 247 -20.86 17.45 4.41
N GLN A 248 -21.75 18.27 4.98
CA GLN A 248 -22.47 17.91 6.21
C GLN A 248 -23.41 16.71 6.01
N ASP A 249 -24.04 16.62 4.84
CA ASP A 249 -24.90 15.48 4.50
C ASP A 249 -24.07 14.19 4.38
N ILE A 250 -22.90 14.26 3.74
CA ILE A 250 -21.97 13.12 3.63
C ILE A 250 -21.44 12.71 5.02
N ASP A 251 -21.13 13.65 5.90
CA ASP A 251 -20.73 13.35 7.28
C ASP A 251 -21.82 12.55 8.03
N GLY A 252 -23.09 12.91 7.81
CA GLY A 252 -24.24 12.18 8.35
C GLY A 252 -24.31 10.75 7.82
N VAL A 253 -24.09 10.56 6.51
CA VAL A 253 -24.04 9.24 5.86
C VAL A 253 -22.88 8.40 6.41
N LEU A 254 -21.67 8.96 6.48
CA LEU A 254 -20.48 8.27 6.99
C LEU A 254 -20.66 7.82 8.44
N PHE A 255 -21.29 8.63 9.29
CA PHE A 255 -21.61 8.23 10.66
C PHE A 255 -22.59 7.05 10.70
N GLY A 256 -23.62 7.06 9.86
CA GLY A 256 -24.58 5.96 9.74
C GLY A 256 -23.92 4.66 9.27
N LEU A 257 -23.04 4.74 8.27
CA LEU A 257 -22.27 3.62 7.74
C LEU A 257 -21.33 3.05 8.81
N ALA A 258 -20.55 3.89 9.49
CA ALA A 258 -19.61 3.47 10.53
C ALA A 258 -20.31 2.73 11.68
N LYS A 259 -21.47 3.23 12.13
CA LYS A 259 -22.29 2.55 13.14
C LYS A 259 -22.76 1.17 12.64
N SER A 260 -23.20 1.10 11.39
CA SER A 260 -23.66 -0.17 10.80
C SER A 260 -22.51 -1.19 10.65
N VAL A 261 -21.30 -0.74 10.29
CA VAL A 261 -20.09 -1.57 10.29
C VAL A 261 -19.81 -2.11 11.69
N GLU A 262 -19.82 -1.25 12.72
CA GLU A 262 -19.62 -1.65 14.11
C GLU A 262 -20.66 -2.70 14.56
N ASP A 263 -21.93 -2.52 14.20
CA ASP A 263 -23.01 -3.45 14.54
C ASP A 263 -22.79 -4.83 13.88
N HIS A 264 -22.35 -4.90 12.63
CA HIS A 264 -22.03 -6.18 11.97
C HIS A 264 -20.78 -6.83 12.56
N SER A 265 -19.74 -6.05 12.87
CA SER A 265 -18.57 -6.55 13.56
C SER A 265 -18.88 -7.12 14.96
N LYS A 266 -19.81 -6.52 15.71
CA LYS A 266 -20.30 -7.07 16.99
C LYS A 266 -21.03 -8.40 16.79
N ARG A 267 -21.75 -8.57 15.68
CA ARG A 267 -22.40 -9.85 15.35
C ARG A 267 -21.37 -10.91 15.04
N ILE A 268 -20.36 -10.61 14.20
CA ILE A 268 -19.25 -11.54 13.93
C ILE A 268 -18.53 -11.93 15.22
N ALA A 269 -18.21 -10.97 16.08
CA ALA A 269 -17.63 -11.23 17.40
C ALA A 269 -18.52 -12.14 18.28
N THR A 270 -19.85 -11.98 18.20
CA THR A 270 -20.80 -12.85 18.90
C THR A 270 -20.77 -14.27 18.34
N VAL A 271 -20.77 -14.43 17.01
CA VAL A 271 -20.63 -15.74 16.37
C VAL A 271 -19.31 -16.40 16.80
N ASN A 272 -18.19 -15.68 16.74
CA ASN A 272 -16.90 -16.20 17.20
C ASN A 272 -16.96 -16.69 18.65
N ARG A 273 -17.51 -15.92 19.60
CA ARG A 273 -17.66 -16.35 20.99
C ARG A 273 -18.50 -17.62 21.15
N THR A 274 -19.56 -17.77 20.34
CA THR A 274 -20.41 -18.97 20.35
C THR A 274 -19.65 -20.19 19.84
N PHE A 275 -18.81 -20.04 18.82
CA PHE A 275 -18.10 -21.14 18.18
C PHE A 275 -16.77 -21.52 18.84
N VAL A 276 -16.08 -20.59 19.51
CA VAL A 276 -14.82 -20.87 20.25
C VAL A 276 -14.89 -22.15 21.11
N PRO A 277 -15.84 -22.32 22.05
CA PRO A 277 -15.88 -23.52 22.88
C PRO A 277 -16.16 -24.78 22.05
N ARG A 278 -16.97 -24.67 20.99
CA ARG A 278 -17.32 -25.81 20.11
C ARG A 278 -16.11 -26.32 19.34
N PHE A 279 -15.28 -25.41 18.81
CA PHE A 279 -14.02 -25.78 18.16
C PHE A 279 -13.06 -26.39 19.19
N ALA A 280 -12.92 -25.76 20.35
CA ALA A 280 -12.04 -26.23 21.41
C ALA A 280 -12.38 -27.65 21.88
N ASP A 281 -13.66 -28.02 21.93
CA ASP A 281 -14.13 -29.35 22.36
C ASP A 281 -13.83 -30.48 21.35
N LEU A 282 -13.54 -30.14 20.09
CA LEU A 282 -13.15 -31.10 19.04
C LEU A 282 -11.63 -31.26 18.90
N LEU A 283 -10.84 -30.44 19.59
CA LEU A 283 -9.38 -30.50 19.53
C LEU A 283 -8.81 -31.46 20.60
N PRO A 284 -7.66 -32.11 20.32
CA PRO A 284 -6.90 -32.83 21.34
C PRO A 284 -6.59 -31.95 22.57
N GLU A 285 -6.49 -32.51 23.76
CA GLU A 285 -6.37 -31.73 25.01
C GLU A 285 -5.22 -30.72 24.99
N GLN A 286 -4.06 -31.09 24.46
CA GLN A 286 -2.91 -30.19 24.30
C GLN A 286 -3.21 -29.04 23.33
N ALA A 287 -3.73 -29.37 22.14
CA ALA A 287 -4.12 -28.42 21.11
C ALA A 287 -5.25 -27.48 21.56
N ARG A 288 -6.19 -27.97 22.37
CA ARG A 288 -7.28 -27.20 22.96
C ARG A 288 -6.77 -26.06 23.82
N MET A 289 -5.78 -26.33 24.67
CA MET A 289 -5.19 -25.30 25.54
C MET A 289 -4.43 -24.24 24.75
N GLU A 290 -3.67 -24.66 23.73
CA GLU A 290 -2.97 -23.74 22.82
C GLU A 290 -3.96 -22.88 22.04
N PHE A 291 -4.98 -23.48 21.44
CA PHE A 291 -6.07 -22.79 20.73
C PHE A 291 -6.75 -21.73 21.62
N LEU A 292 -7.19 -22.11 22.83
CA LEU A 292 -7.84 -21.18 23.75
C LEU A 292 -6.91 -20.05 24.19
N ASN A 293 -5.63 -20.35 24.44
CA ASN A 293 -4.64 -19.34 24.79
C ASN A 293 -4.41 -18.37 23.62
N THR A 294 -4.31 -18.87 22.38
CA THR A 294 -4.19 -18.02 21.19
C THR A 294 -5.42 -17.14 20.99
N VAL A 295 -6.64 -17.65 21.20
CA VAL A 295 -7.87 -16.83 21.15
C VAL A 295 -7.83 -15.72 22.21
N VAL A 296 -7.38 -16.01 23.43
CA VAL A 296 -7.26 -15.01 24.51
C VAL A 296 -6.15 -13.98 24.22
N GLN A 297 -5.03 -14.39 23.63
CA GLN A 297 -3.90 -13.52 23.30
C GLN A 297 -4.16 -12.64 22.06
N THR A 298 -4.92 -13.14 21.10
CA THR A 298 -5.32 -12.39 19.89
C THR A 298 -6.40 -11.36 20.16
N ALA A 299 -7.14 -11.49 21.28
CA ALA A 299 -7.95 -10.41 21.81
C ALA A 299 -7.00 -9.26 22.23
N PRO A 300 -6.99 -8.10 21.53
CA PRO A 300 -6.15 -6.98 21.91
C PRO A 300 -6.32 -6.63 23.39
N PRO A 301 -5.25 -6.18 24.07
CA PRO A 301 -5.32 -5.79 25.47
C PRO A 301 -6.49 -4.84 25.66
N GLN A 302 -7.35 -5.14 26.64
CA GLN A 302 -8.54 -4.35 26.95
C GLN A 302 -8.15 -2.87 26.93
N ARG A 303 -8.83 -2.10 26.07
CA ARG A 303 -8.56 -0.68 25.78
C ARG A 303 -7.96 0.03 27.00
N ILE A 304 -6.67 0.38 26.92
CA ILE A 304 -6.21 1.59 27.62
C ILE A 304 -7.05 2.70 27.00
N ARG A 305 -8.06 3.17 27.74
CA ARG A 305 -8.84 4.34 27.36
C ARG A 305 -7.88 5.53 27.38
N HIS A 306 -7.11 5.70 26.32
CA HIS A 306 -6.57 7.01 25.99
C HIS A 306 -7.79 7.87 25.70
N ARG A 307 -8.27 8.54 26.75
CA ARG A 307 -9.14 9.69 26.67
C ARG A 307 -8.36 10.67 25.80
N ALA A 308 -8.67 10.72 24.50
CA ALA A 308 -8.11 11.71 23.60
C ALA A 308 -8.59 13.08 24.08
N GLN A 309 -7.85 13.66 25.02
CA GLN A 309 -8.01 15.04 25.43
C GLN A 309 -7.59 15.89 24.23
N GLY A 310 -8.55 16.41 23.46
CA GLY A 310 -8.25 17.44 22.46
C GLY A 310 -9.15 17.61 21.24
N PHE A 311 -10.08 16.69 20.93
CA PHE A 311 -10.88 16.77 19.68
C PHE A 311 -12.40 16.66 19.90
N ASP A 312 -12.95 17.40 20.86
CA ASP A 312 -14.36 17.27 21.25
C ASP A 312 -15.38 18.02 20.35
N ASN A 313 -14.97 18.77 19.33
CA ASN A 313 -15.90 19.73 18.69
C ASN A 313 -16.35 19.45 17.24
N LEU A 314 -16.06 18.31 16.62
CA LEU A 314 -16.63 17.97 15.30
C LEU A 314 -17.11 16.51 15.25
N ARG A 315 -18.41 16.29 15.00
CA ARG A 315 -18.98 14.95 14.76
C ARG A 315 -18.27 14.23 13.60
N ALA A 316 -17.82 14.98 12.59
CA ALA A 316 -16.97 14.51 11.48
C ALA A 316 -15.66 13.88 11.97
N SER A 317 -15.05 14.42 13.04
CA SER A 317 -13.82 13.87 13.62
C SER A 317 -14.03 12.49 14.22
N ARG A 318 -15.22 12.11 14.69
CA ARG A 318 -15.46 10.78 15.28
C ARG A 318 -15.76 9.71 14.23
N ALA A 319 -16.43 10.06 13.13
CA ALA A 319 -16.64 9.17 12.00
C ALA A 319 -15.33 9.00 11.22
N ALA A 320 -14.62 10.10 10.95
CA ALA A 320 -13.28 10.08 10.40
C ALA A 320 -12.30 9.37 11.34
N GLU A 321 -12.38 9.52 12.67
CA GLU A 321 -11.57 8.74 13.61
C GLU A 321 -12.00 7.27 13.69
N ALA A 322 -13.28 6.92 13.49
CA ALA A 322 -13.73 5.53 13.43
C ALA A 322 -13.26 4.84 12.14
N LEU A 323 -13.30 5.55 11.00
CA LEU A 323 -12.76 5.11 9.71
C LEU A 323 -11.23 5.12 9.72
N THR A 324 -10.61 6.15 10.28
CA THR A 324 -9.18 6.20 10.55
C THR A 324 -8.80 5.10 11.54
N ARG A 325 -9.64 4.70 12.49
CA ARG A 325 -9.39 3.54 13.34
C ARG A 325 -9.58 2.24 12.56
N LEU A 326 -10.54 2.12 11.67
CA LEU A 326 -10.65 0.97 10.75
C LEU A 326 -9.35 0.82 9.93
N THR A 327 -8.86 1.91 9.35
CA THR A 327 -7.70 1.93 8.45
C THR A 327 -6.36 1.86 9.22
N THR A 328 -6.20 2.62 10.32
CA THR A 328 -4.97 2.73 11.13
C THR A 328 -4.85 1.65 12.22
N THR A 329 -5.96 1.17 12.81
CA THR A 329 -5.91 -0.01 13.71
C THR A 329 -5.65 -1.28 12.88
N GLY A 330 -6.13 -1.33 11.63
CA GLY A 330 -5.68 -2.31 10.64
C GLY A 330 -4.16 -2.28 10.43
N ALA A 331 -3.56 -1.09 10.29
CA ALA A 331 -2.10 -0.94 10.14
C ALA A 331 -1.28 -1.37 11.36
N SER A 332 -1.69 -1.00 12.57
CA SER A 332 -1.06 -1.44 13.83
C SER A 332 -1.31 -2.91 14.17
N ARG A 333 -2.32 -3.54 13.58
CA ARG A 333 -2.57 -4.99 13.70
C ARG A 333 -1.84 -5.76 12.62
N LEU A 334 -1.71 -5.22 11.40
CA LEU A 334 -0.86 -5.76 10.34
C LEU A 334 0.62 -5.83 10.76
N SER A 335 1.08 -4.96 11.66
CA SER A 335 2.42 -5.10 12.28
C SER A 335 2.52 -6.24 13.30
N TYR A 336 1.44 -6.59 14.01
CA TYR A 336 1.34 -7.82 14.80
C TYR A 336 1.22 -9.06 13.91
N TYR A 337 0.52 -8.97 12.77
CA TYR A 337 0.49 -10.04 11.76
C TYR A 337 1.84 -10.26 11.11
N ARG A 338 2.64 -9.22 10.84
CA ARG A 338 4.05 -9.39 10.44
C ARG A 338 4.89 -10.20 11.44
N GLN A 339 4.41 -10.48 12.65
CA GLN A 339 5.06 -11.35 13.63
C GLN A 339 4.42 -12.74 13.74
N SER A 340 3.26 -12.96 13.10
CA SER A 340 2.67 -14.30 12.95
C SER A 340 3.46 -15.10 11.92
N PRO A 341 3.88 -16.35 12.22
CA PRO A 341 4.62 -17.20 11.28
C PRO A 341 3.91 -17.34 9.91
N TYR A 342 2.57 -17.38 9.92
CA TYR A 342 1.74 -17.55 8.72
C TYR A 342 1.69 -16.33 7.78
N VAL A 343 2.03 -15.14 8.27
CA VAL A 343 2.03 -13.90 7.46
C VAL A 343 3.44 -13.45 7.13
N GLN A 344 4.47 -13.87 7.88
CA GLN A 344 5.87 -13.62 7.49
C GLN A 344 6.23 -14.27 6.15
N GLU A 345 5.75 -15.49 5.88
CA GLU A 345 5.89 -16.14 4.57
C GLU A 345 5.07 -15.46 3.46
N ASN A 346 4.03 -14.70 3.84
CA ASN A 346 3.16 -13.94 2.93
C ASN A 346 3.43 -12.43 2.92
N THR A 347 4.59 -11.98 3.38
CA THR A 347 4.99 -10.58 3.18
C THR A 347 5.29 -10.35 1.69
N LEU A 348 4.26 -10.00 0.93
CA LEU A 348 4.25 -9.67 -0.51
C LEU A 348 5.38 -8.74 -0.99
N GLY A 349 6.08 -8.06 -0.08
CA GLY A 349 7.30 -7.32 -0.38
C GLY A 349 8.48 -8.18 -0.87
N SER A 350 8.43 -9.50 -0.74
CA SER A 350 9.47 -10.42 -1.25
C SER A 350 9.11 -11.13 -2.56
N ARG A 351 7.87 -11.02 -3.06
CA ARG A 351 7.44 -11.72 -4.29
C ARG A 351 7.64 -10.92 -5.56
N LEU A 352 8.67 -10.08 -5.63
CA LEU A 352 9.09 -9.65 -6.96
C LEU A 352 9.65 -10.87 -7.70
N PRO A 353 9.25 -11.12 -8.95
CA PRO A 353 9.86 -12.20 -9.72
C PRO A 353 11.37 -11.96 -9.81
N THR A 354 12.13 -13.06 -9.92
CA THR A 354 13.57 -13.00 -10.10
C THR A 354 13.92 -12.12 -11.31
N VAL A 355 14.87 -11.20 -11.13
CA VAL A 355 15.32 -10.31 -12.20
C VAL A 355 16.05 -11.13 -13.25
N GLU A 356 15.61 -11.01 -14.49
CA GLU A 356 16.38 -11.49 -15.63
C GLU A 356 17.64 -10.61 -15.81
N PRO A 357 18.83 -11.19 -15.99
CA PRO A 357 20.04 -10.41 -16.24
C PRO A 357 19.88 -9.57 -17.51
N LEU A 358 20.56 -8.41 -17.54
CA LEU A 358 20.57 -7.57 -18.74
C LEU A 358 21.19 -8.32 -19.92
N THR A 359 20.54 -8.28 -21.06
CA THR A 359 21.10 -8.83 -22.31
C THR A 359 22.23 -7.94 -22.83
N ALA A 360 23.08 -8.47 -23.70
CA ALA A 360 24.15 -7.68 -24.33
C ALA A 360 23.60 -6.46 -25.09
N ASP A 361 22.50 -6.62 -25.82
CA ASP A 361 21.81 -5.53 -26.52
C ASP A 361 21.28 -4.46 -25.55
N GLN A 362 20.67 -4.87 -24.43
CA GLN A 362 20.23 -3.94 -23.39
C GLN A 362 21.40 -3.14 -22.80
N MET A 363 22.53 -3.79 -22.55
CA MET A 363 23.75 -3.14 -22.05
C MET A 363 24.32 -2.13 -23.05
N ASP A 364 24.36 -2.47 -24.33
CA ASP A 364 24.82 -1.58 -25.39
C ASP A 364 23.89 -0.36 -25.52
N ARG A 365 22.57 -0.59 -25.49
CA ARG A 365 21.56 0.49 -25.52
C ARG A 365 21.61 1.37 -24.28
N LEU A 366 21.80 0.80 -23.08
CA LEU A 366 22.01 1.56 -21.84
C LEU A 366 23.24 2.47 -21.96
N THR A 367 24.34 1.94 -22.50
CA THR A 367 25.57 2.72 -22.72
C THR A 367 25.33 3.87 -23.69
N ALA A 368 24.60 3.63 -24.79
CA ALA A 368 24.24 4.66 -25.75
C ALA A 368 23.35 5.77 -25.12
N ILE A 369 22.36 5.39 -24.31
CA ILE A 369 21.52 6.33 -23.56
C ILE A 369 22.39 7.17 -22.61
N MET A 370 23.28 6.54 -21.85
CA MET A 370 24.17 7.24 -20.93
C MET A 370 25.04 8.27 -21.66
N ASP A 371 25.64 7.89 -22.78
CA ASP A 371 26.50 8.79 -23.56
C ASP A 371 25.69 9.93 -24.19
N ALA A 372 24.45 9.68 -24.64
CA ALA A 372 23.56 10.70 -25.18
C ALA A 372 23.23 11.79 -24.15
N TYR A 373 22.90 11.42 -22.91
CA TYR A 373 22.53 12.38 -21.85
C TYR A 373 23.74 12.98 -21.12
N LYS A 374 24.93 12.37 -21.22
CA LYS A 374 26.15 12.84 -20.55
C LYS A 374 26.55 14.24 -20.98
N SER A 375 26.46 14.58 -22.28
CA SER A 375 26.78 15.93 -22.75
C SER A 375 25.79 16.96 -22.21
N GLU A 376 24.50 16.67 -22.24
CA GLU A 376 23.46 17.58 -21.72
C GLU A 376 23.64 17.86 -20.22
N ILE A 377 24.00 16.83 -19.44
CA ILE A 377 24.29 16.96 -18.02
C ILE A 377 25.54 17.81 -17.77
N ILE A 378 26.61 17.60 -18.56
CA ILE A 378 27.83 18.42 -18.46
C ILE A 378 27.52 19.88 -18.73
N ASP A 379 26.76 20.18 -19.79
CA ASP A 379 26.37 21.54 -20.14
C ASP A 379 25.55 22.21 -19.03
N LEU A 380 24.57 21.49 -18.45
CA LEU A 380 23.78 21.95 -17.33
C LEU A 380 24.65 22.27 -16.10
N LEU A 381 25.65 21.42 -15.83
CA LEU A 381 26.56 21.61 -14.71
C LEU A 381 27.52 22.79 -14.93
N ASP A 382 27.98 23.01 -16.14
CA ASP A 382 28.84 24.16 -16.47
C ASP A 382 28.05 25.48 -16.47
N GLU A 383 26.76 25.44 -16.85
CA GLU A 383 25.84 26.56 -16.70
C GLU A 383 25.58 26.87 -15.23
N SER A 384 25.29 25.85 -14.41
CA SER A 384 25.10 26.04 -12.95
C SER A 384 26.36 26.60 -12.27
N ALA A 385 27.55 26.12 -12.64
CA ALA A 385 28.82 26.64 -12.13
C ALA A 385 29.03 28.11 -12.50
N ARG A 386 28.65 28.53 -13.71
CA ARG A 386 28.70 29.93 -14.15
C ARG A 386 27.75 30.81 -13.35
N ILE A 387 26.53 30.35 -13.05
CA ILE A 387 25.58 31.08 -12.20
C ILE A 387 26.14 31.24 -10.79
N VAL A 388 26.65 30.15 -10.19
CA VAL A 388 27.24 30.19 -8.84
C VAL A 388 28.47 31.10 -8.79
N ALA A 389 29.32 31.09 -9.82
CA ALA A 389 30.50 31.95 -9.89
C ALA A 389 30.18 33.44 -10.10
N ALA A 390 29.06 33.74 -10.79
CA ALA A 390 28.61 35.11 -11.03
C ALA A 390 27.92 35.73 -9.81
N ARG A 391 27.53 34.93 -8.81
CA ARG A 391 26.96 35.45 -7.57
C ARG A 391 28.03 36.25 -6.83
N PRO A 392 27.75 37.52 -6.45
CA PRO A 392 28.67 38.24 -5.58
C PRO A 392 28.92 37.39 -4.34
N ARG A 393 30.18 37.27 -3.93
CA ARG A 393 30.53 36.65 -2.64
C ARG A 393 29.82 37.46 -1.57
N VAL A 394 28.66 36.96 -1.15
CA VAL A 394 28.07 37.38 0.11
C VAL A 394 29.06 36.85 1.13
N GLU A 395 29.82 37.73 1.77
CA GLU A 395 30.56 37.38 2.97
C GLU A 395 29.51 36.91 3.97
N PHE A 396 29.38 35.59 4.09
CA PHE A 396 28.64 34.99 5.17
C PHE A 396 29.43 35.37 6.42
N GLU A 397 28.97 36.38 7.16
CA GLU A 397 29.19 36.41 8.60
C GLU A 397 28.86 35.00 9.09
N GLU A 398 29.84 34.33 9.71
CA GLU A 398 29.69 32.99 10.26
C GLU A 398 28.48 32.99 11.21
N ASP A 399 27.34 32.55 10.68
CA ASP A 399 26.18 32.25 11.50
C ASP A 399 26.58 31.04 12.34
N ASN A 400 26.68 31.26 13.66
CA ASN A 400 27.09 30.26 14.65
C ASN A 400 26.04 29.15 14.86
N GLU A 401 25.23 28.84 13.85
CA GLU A 401 24.27 27.75 13.87
C GLU A 401 24.86 26.55 13.13
N GLU A 402 25.26 25.53 13.89
CA GLU A 402 25.56 24.21 13.33
C GLU A 402 24.27 23.59 12.80
N HIS A 403 24.06 23.71 11.49
CA HIS A 403 23.07 22.94 10.75
C HIS A 403 23.76 21.74 10.12
N VAL A 404 23.32 20.54 10.48
CA VAL A 404 23.66 19.33 9.72
C VAL A 404 22.47 19.03 8.83
N GLU A 405 22.57 19.44 7.56
CA GLU A 405 21.62 19.05 6.53
C GLU A 405 22.06 17.71 5.94
N ILE A 406 21.29 16.66 6.21
CA ILE A 406 21.48 15.36 5.56
C ILE A 406 20.41 15.25 4.47
N ASN A 407 20.85 15.39 3.22
CA ASN A 407 19.99 15.29 2.06
C ASN A 407 20.12 13.89 1.45
N LEU A 408 19.09 13.05 1.63
CA LEU A 408 19.07 11.68 1.14
C LEU A 408 18.34 11.53 -0.20
N GLY A 409 18.07 12.63 -0.91
CA GLY A 409 17.40 12.62 -2.23
C GLY A 409 15.87 12.41 -2.18
N PHE A 410 15.37 11.64 -1.21
CA PHE A 410 13.92 11.41 -1.00
C PHE A 410 13.42 11.88 0.38
N GLN A 411 14.32 12.34 1.25
CA GLN A 411 14.00 12.91 2.55
C GLN A 411 15.08 13.94 2.93
N GLN A 412 14.65 15.13 3.38
CA GLN A 412 15.54 16.10 4.01
C GLN A 412 15.36 16.01 5.52
N ILE A 413 16.44 15.68 6.23
CA ILE A 413 16.47 15.71 7.69
C ILE A 413 17.29 16.94 8.10
N TYR A 414 16.62 17.88 8.75
CA TYR A 414 17.23 19.06 9.35
C TYR A 414 17.48 18.80 10.83
N ILE A 415 18.74 18.70 11.23
CA ILE A 415 19.13 18.73 12.64
C ILE A 415 19.76 20.09 12.89
N SER A 416 19.00 20.96 13.56
CA SER A 416 19.49 22.26 14.01
C SER A 416 19.72 22.23 15.52
N ARG A 417 20.90 22.71 15.94
CA ARG A 417 21.20 22.95 17.36
C ARG A 417 21.02 24.44 17.63
N HIS A 418 19.84 24.84 18.07
CA HIS A 418 19.59 26.23 18.45
C HIS A 418 20.13 26.52 19.85
N ASP A 419 21.06 27.47 19.94
CA ASP A 419 21.44 28.11 21.20
C ASP A 419 20.34 29.12 21.59
N MET A 420 19.47 28.70 22.51
CA MET A 420 18.27 29.46 22.93
C MET A 420 18.60 30.82 23.58
N ASN A 421 19.86 31.10 23.89
CA ASN A 421 20.29 32.33 24.56
C ASN A 421 20.77 33.44 23.62
N LYS A 422 20.90 33.20 22.31
CA LYS A 422 21.27 34.26 21.36
C LYS A 422 20.03 34.99 20.83
N PRO A 423 20.03 36.34 20.77
CA PRO A 423 18.93 37.09 20.20
C PRO A 423 18.74 36.68 18.74
N ARG A 424 17.51 36.31 18.37
CA ARG A 424 17.14 35.98 16.99
C ARG A 424 17.58 37.12 16.08
N GLN A 425 18.58 36.89 15.25
CA GLN A 425 18.91 37.84 14.20
C GLN A 425 17.69 38.01 13.30
N PRO A 426 17.42 39.23 12.79
CA PRO A 426 16.34 39.44 11.84
C PRO A 426 16.53 38.48 10.68
N ARG A 427 15.50 37.67 10.39
CA ARG A 427 15.50 36.72 9.27
C ARG A 427 16.03 37.45 8.04
N ARG A 428 17.26 37.13 7.61
CA ARG A 428 17.79 37.61 6.33
C ARG A 428 16.73 37.25 5.29
N ARG A 429 16.26 38.23 4.51
CA ARG A 429 15.32 37.98 3.41
C ARG A 429 15.91 36.84 2.61
N GLN A 430 15.19 35.71 2.52
CA GLN A 430 15.60 34.65 1.61
C GLN A 430 15.76 35.32 0.24
N PRO A 431 16.92 35.18 -0.41
CA PRO A 431 17.07 35.72 -1.75
C PRO A 431 15.94 35.14 -2.59
N GLU A 432 15.17 36.00 -3.27
CA GLU A 432 14.15 35.55 -4.22
C GLU A 432 14.82 34.49 -5.12
N LYS A 433 14.16 33.33 -5.27
CA LYS A 433 14.69 32.26 -6.12
C LYS A 433 14.99 32.86 -7.49
N GLU A 434 16.27 32.92 -7.85
CA GLU A 434 16.66 33.46 -9.15
C GLU A 434 15.99 32.63 -10.25
N PRO A 435 15.18 33.22 -11.15
CA PRO A 435 14.45 32.48 -12.18
C PRO A 435 15.32 31.54 -13.02
N ARG A 436 16.61 31.87 -13.16
CA ARG A 436 17.60 31.04 -13.86
C ARG A 436 17.88 29.70 -13.16
N ILE A 437 17.86 29.68 -11.82
CA ILE A 437 18.07 28.43 -11.07
C ILE A 437 16.87 27.51 -11.21
N GLU A 438 15.65 28.06 -11.19
CA GLU A 438 14.43 27.30 -11.43
C GLU A 438 14.38 26.70 -12.84
N GLN A 439 14.85 27.46 -13.84
CA GLN A 439 15.03 26.96 -15.21
C GLN A 439 16.04 25.80 -15.28
N LEU A 440 17.16 25.87 -14.54
CA LEU A 440 18.12 24.77 -14.45
C LEU A 440 17.52 23.51 -13.82
N PHE A 441 16.79 23.66 -12.70
CA PHE A 441 16.10 22.52 -12.09
C PHE A 441 15.07 21.91 -13.04
N THR A 442 14.31 22.74 -13.75
CA THR A 442 13.33 22.29 -14.74
C THR A 442 14.01 21.50 -15.87
N ARG A 443 15.11 22.01 -16.44
CA ARG A 443 15.88 21.30 -17.47
C ARG A 443 16.49 20.00 -16.96
N ALA A 444 17.03 19.99 -15.73
CA ALA A 444 17.56 18.78 -15.11
C ALA A 444 16.49 17.69 -14.98
N ARG A 445 15.29 18.04 -14.51
CA ARG A 445 14.15 17.12 -14.43
C ARG A 445 13.72 16.61 -15.81
N GLN A 446 13.73 17.46 -16.83
CA GLN A 446 13.41 17.04 -18.20
C GLN A 446 14.44 16.07 -18.78
N ILE A 447 15.73 16.25 -18.48
CA ILE A 447 16.78 15.30 -18.86
C ILE A 447 16.56 13.96 -18.15
N ASP A 448 16.34 13.99 -16.84
CA ASP A 448 16.11 12.79 -16.02
C ASP A 448 14.87 12.00 -16.50
N GLN A 449 13.76 12.69 -16.74
CA GLN A 449 12.54 12.05 -17.24
C GLN A 449 12.71 11.42 -18.63
N ARG A 450 13.43 12.09 -19.54
CA ARG A 450 13.69 11.51 -20.87
C ARG A 450 14.60 10.29 -20.77
N ALA A 451 15.67 10.36 -19.98
CA ALA A 451 16.55 9.23 -19.73
C ALA A 451 15.81 8.04 -19.11
N LEU A 452 14.93 8.28 -18.13
CA LEU A 452 14.08 7.25 -17.53
C LEU A 452 13.14 6.61 -18.57
N ASN A 453 12.54 7.40 -19.46
CA ASN A 453 11.68 6.88 -20.52
C ASN A 453 12.47 5.98 -21.48
N ASP A 454 13.65 6.42 -21.94
CA ASP A 454 14.50 5.62 -22.83
C ASP A 454 14.96 4.31 -22.15
N ILE A 455 15.26 4.35 -20.84
CA ILE A 455 15.59 3.15 -20.05
C ILE A 455 14.38 2.20 -19.97
N ARG A 456 13.17 2.73 -19.72
CA ARG A 456 11.94 1.91 -19.63
C ARG A 456 11.64 1.19 -20.96
N GLU A 457 11.99 1.79 -22.10
CA GLU A 457 11.79 1.19 -23.42
C GLU A 457 12.67 -0.03 -23.72
N ILE A 458 13.79 -0.19 -22.99
CA ILE A 458 14.74 -1.28 -23.25
C ILE A 458 14.67 -2.40 -22.20
N LEU A 459 14.04 -2.14 -21.06
CA LEU A 459 13.95 -3.10 -19.96
C LEU A 459 12.70 -3.96 -20.02
N THR A 460 12.82 -5.20 -19.58
CA THR A 460 11.66 -6.09 -19.40
C THR A 460 10.79 -5.61 -18.23
N ILE A 461 9.55 -6.10 -18.14
CA ILE A 461 8.64 -5.69 -17.07
C ILE A 461 9.18 -6.06 -15.68
N ARG A 462 9.85 -7.21 -15.57
CA ARG A 462 10.49 -7.67 -14.32
C ARG A 462 11.66 -6.77 -13.94
N GLN A 463 12.52 -6.41 -14.90
CA GLN A 463 13.61 -5.46 -14.65
C GLN A 463 13.08 -4.08 -14.23
N ARG A 464 12.04 -3.58 -14.90
CA ARG A 464 11.38 -2.31 -14.53
C ARG A 464 10.75 -2.38 -13.14
N ALA A 465 10.18 -3.53 -12.77
CA ALA A 465 9.59 -3.72 -11.47
C ALA A 465 10.61 -3.59 -10.34
N HIS A 466 11.81 -4.13 -10.54
CA HIS A 466 12.89 -3.94 -9.59
C HIS A 466 13.32 -2.49 -9.50
N ILE A 467 13.51 -1.79 -10.62
CA ILE A 467 13.82 -0.35 -10.61
C ILE A 467 12.74 0.46 -9.88
N ALA A 468 11.47 0.15 -10.09
CA ALA A 468 10.36 0.83 -9.44
C ALA A 468 10.31 0.63 -7.91
N ASN A 469 10.90 -0.45 -7.40
CA ASN A 469 10.95 -0.74 -5.96
C ASN A 469 12.07 0.03 -5.23
N TYR A 470 13.16 0.37 -5.94
CA TYR A 470 14.30 1.14 -5.44
C TYR A 470 14.06 2.65 -5.60
#